data_AF-K6ZHK9-F1
#
_entry.id   AF-K6ZHK9-F1
#
_cell.length_a   1.000
_cell.length_b   1.000
_cell.length_c   1.000
_cell.angle_alpha   90.00
_cell.angle_beta   90.00
_cell.angle_gamma   90.00
#
_symmetry.space_group_name_H-M   'P 1'
#
loop_
_entity.id
_entity.type
_entity.pdbx_description
1 polymer ?
#
loop_
_entity_poly.entity_id
_entity_poly.type
_entity_poly.pdbx_seq_one_letter_code
_entity_poly.pdbx_strand_id
1 'polypeptide(L)'
;MRLMVSVLLSALLLGACLPVQTPDTTATLHKDNIEPWYKSAESFFLNPKNNQSMLEFAEQLQTLVADPGATLTKDSAKQAQQNLPYTFTNDSIALLDSAKALNQVPAKIDLLEKKIHLFWAHQFGFYGDVFLSDRDQQHIEKNSEYKDYLQSLSKLAKMYPAFDKGRTEIYAADNEKKLLAFSRIYKNTRVFIAVNLSFETHEIPLPFGFMSSTKVLMWESDNIQLREFVTQSAISITPYTSAIIIVGG
;
A
#
# COMPACT_ATOMS: atom_id res chain seq x y z
N MET A 1 -61.64 -10.32 14.94
CA MET A 1 -60.73 -10.01 13.81
C MET A 1 -59.66 -8.98 14.20
N ARG A 2 -58.95 -9.18 15.33
CA ARG A 2 -57.87 -8.27 15.82
C ARG A 2 -56.62 -9.02 16.32
N LEU A 3 -56.57 -10.35 16.23
CA LEU A 3 -55.45 -11.14 16.75
C LEU A 3 -54.42 -11.56 15.68
N MET A 4 -54.74 -11.45 14.38
CA MET A 4 -53.84 -11.87 13.30
C MET A 4 -52.88 -10.78 12.79
N VAL A 5 -53.09 -9.52 13.16
CA VAL A 5 -52.25 -8.40 12.68
C VAL A 5 -50.96 -8.26 13.50
N SER A 6 -50.94 -8.77 14.74
CA SER A 6 -49.78 -8.58 15.64
C SER A 6 -48.66 -9.61 15.46
N VAL A 7 -48.92 -10.74 14.80
CA VAL A 7 -47.89 -11.78 14.55
C VAL A 7 -47.07 -11.47 13.29
N LEU A 8 -47.66 -10.77 12.31
CA LEU A 8 -46.93 -10.38 11.09
C LEU A 8 -45.92 -9.25 11.32
N LEU A 9 -46.16 -8.35 12.28
CA LEU A 9 -45.23 -7.24 12.55
C LEU A 9 -43.94 -7.70 13.27
N SER A 10 -44.01 -8.78 14.05
CA SER A 10 -42.85 -9.31 14.78
C SER A 10 -41.90 -10.14 13.90
N ALA A 11 -42.40 -10.70 12.79
CA ALA A 11 -41.58 -11.45 11.83
C ALA A 11 -40.76 -10.55 10.90
N LEU A 12 -41.19 -9.30 10.67
CA LEU A 12 -40.48 -8.33 9.83
C LEU A 12 -39.30 -7.63 10.53
N LEU A 13 -39.24 -7.65 11.86
CA LEU A 13 -38.17 -7.02 12.64
C LEU A 13 -36.97 -7.95 12.93
N LEU A 14 -37.06 -9.24 12.63
CA LEU A 14 -35.95 -10.21 12.78
C LEU A 14 -35.07 -10.33 11.52
N GLY A 15 -35.43 -9.66 10.42
CA GLY A 15 -34.63 -9.64 9.19
C GLY A 15 -33.46 -8.63 9.19
N ALA A 16 -33.38 -7.74 10.19
CA ALA A 16 -32.38 -6.66 10.22
C ALA A 16 -31.03 -7.03 10.87
N CYS A 17 -30.91 -8.26 11.39
CA CYS A 17 -29.68 -8.77 12.05
C CYS A 17 -29.13 -10.02 11.36
N LEU A 18 -29.35 -10.18 10.05
CA LEU A 18 -28.54 -11.11 9.28
C LEU A 18 -27.20 -10.43 9.00
N PRO A 19 -26.04 -11.03 9.35
CA PRO A 19 -24.77 -10.52 8.88
C PRO A 19 -24.86 -10.45 7.36
N VAL A 20 -24.62 -9.27 6.79
CA VAL A 20 -24.42 -9.13 5.35
C VAL A 20 -23.34 -10.13 5.01
N GLN A 21 -23.72 -11.21 4.32
CA GLN A 21 -22.77 -12.12 3.70
C GLN A 21 -22.06 -11.27 2.63
N THR A 22 -20.98 -10.61 3.04
CA THR A 22 -20.02 -10.07 2.09
C THR A 22 -19.49 -11.29 1.37
N PRO A 23 -19.70 -11.43 0.05
CA PRO A 23 -19.14 -12.54 -0.70
C PRO A 23 -17.65 -12.63 -0.38
N ASP A 24 -17.19 -13.85 -0.10
CA ASP A 24 -15.80 -14.16 0.22
C ASP A 24 -14.96 -13.85 -1.01
N THR A 25 -14.63 -12.58 -1.16
CA THR A 25 -13.83 -12.00 -2.24
C THR A 25 -12.39 -11.99 -1.75
N THR A 26 -11.89 -13.18 -1.43
CA THR A 26 -10.45 -13.39 -1.34
C THR A 26 -9.86 -12.98 -2.67
N ALA A 27 -9.07 -11.91 -2.69
CA ALA A 27 -8.32 -11.52 -3.87
C ALA A 27 -7.40 -12.69 -4.25
N THR A 28 -7.73 -13.42 -5.31
CA THR A 28 -6.84 -14.43 -5.87
C THR A 28 -5.66 -13.71 -6.48
N LEU A 29 -4.53 -13.72 -5.77
CA LEU A 29 -3.28 -13.16 -6.26
C LEU A 29 -2.82 -13.99 -7.47
N HIS A 30 -2.88 -13.40 -8.67
CA HIS A 30 -2.42 -14.05 -9.90
C HIS A 30 -0.89 -14.11 -9.91
N LYS A 31 -0.33 -15.25 -9.49
CA LYS A 31 1.13 -15.45 -9.36
C LYS A 31 1.91 -15.14 -10.64
N ASP A 32 1.30 -15.36 -11.80
CA ASP A 32 1.89 -15.10 -13.12
C ASP A 32 2.11 -13.59 -13.39
N ASN A 33 1.45 -12.71 -12.63
CA ASN A 33 1.59 -11.25 -12.76
C ASN A 33 2.52 -10.62 -11.72
N ILE A 34 3.11 -11.42 -10.81
CA ILE A 34 3.97 -10.91 -9.73
C ILE A 34 5.28 -10.34 -10.29
N GLU A 35 5.94 -11.04 -11.20
CA GLU A 35 7.25 -10.57 -11.71
C GLU A 35 7.12 -9.30 -12.58
N PRO A 36 6.14 -9.17 -13.50
CA PRO A 36 5.87 -7.90 -14.18
C PRO A 36 5.56 -6.75 -13.22
N TRP A 37 4.78 -7.02 -12.17
CA TRP A 37 4.50 -6.02 -11.13
C TRP A 37 5.74 -5.61 -10.37
N TYR A 38 6.56 -6.58 -9.93
CA TYR A 38 7.79 -6.32 -9.20
C TYR A 38 8.68 -5.37 -9.98
N LYS A 39 8.88 -5.62 -11.28
CA LYS A 39 9.67 -4.76 -12.17
C LYS A 39 9.05 -3.37 -12.34
N SER A 40 7.72 -3.27 -12.45
CA SER A 40 7.04 -1.98 -12.53
C SER A 40 7.21 -1.17 -11.24
N ALA A 41 6.95 -1.79 -10.08
CA ALA A 41 7.11 -1.18 -8.77
C ALA A 41 8.56 -0.80 -8.47
N GLU A 42 9.53 -1.67 -8.80
CA GLU A 42 10.95 -1.36 -8.67
C GLU A 42 11.31 -0.13 -9.51
N SER A 43 10.85 -0.05 -10.76
CA SER A 43 11.03 1.13 -11.59
C SER A 43 10.37 2.37 -10.99
N PHE A 44 9.15 2.25 -10.45
CA PHE A 44 8.46 3.37 -9.81
C PHE A 44 9.19 3.94 -8.60
N PHE A 45 9.61 3.06 -7.68
CA PHE A 45 10.21 3.48 -6.43
C PHE A 45 11.70 3.79 -6.55
N LEU A 46 12.46 2.99 -7.31
CA LEU A 46 13.92 3.00 -7.27
C LEU A 46 14.56 3.62 -8.52
N ASN A 47 13.85 3.72 -9.64
CA ASN A 47 14.40 4.33 -10.85
C ASN A 47 14.12 5.85 -10.86
N PRO A 48 15.12 6.72 -10.61
CA PRO A 48 14.93 8.17 -10.61
C PRO A 48 14.59 8.73 -12.00
N LYS A 49 14.73 7.94 -13.07
CA LYS A 49 14.35 8.30 -14.45
C LYS A 49 12.93 7.84 -14.82
N ASN A 50 12.21 7.21 -13.89
CA ASN A 50 10.84 6.81 -14.18
C ASN A 50 9.96 8.07 -14.22
N ASN A 51 9.35 8.30 -15.38
CA ASN A 51 8.40 9.39 -15.60
C ASN A 51 6.95 8.95 -15.35
N GLN A 52 6.74 7.69 -14.92
CA GLN A 52 5.43 7.17 -14.60
C GLN A 52 4.77 8.02 -13.53
N SER A 53 3.54 8.41 -13.79
CA SER A 53 2.75 9.18 -12.83
C SER A 53 2.23 8.29 -11.71
N MET A 54 1.97 8.85 -10.52
CA MET A 54 1.28 8.15 -9.42
C MET A 54 -0.05 7.55 -9.88
N LEU A 55 -0.74 8.23 -10.79
CA LEU A 55 -2.00 7.78 -11.35
C LEU A 55 -1.80 6.54 -12.25
N GLU A 56 -0.84 6.58 -13.17
CA GLU A 56 -0.51 5.44 -14.03
C GLU A 56 -0.04 4.23 -13.21
N PHE A 57 0.72 4.47 -12.14
CA PHE A 57 1.13 3.43 -11.21
C PHE A 57 -0.07 2.83 -10.46
N ALA A 58 -0.99 3.67 -9.98
CA ALA A 58 -2.22 3.23 -9.35
C ALA A 58 -3.13 2.45 -10.31
N GLU A 59 -3.22 2.81 -11.58
CA GLU A 59 -4.01 2.07 -12.58
C GLU A 59 -3.42 0.68 -12.87
N GLN A 60 -2.10 0.56 -12.96
CA GLN A 60 -1.42 -0.73 -13.08
C GLN A 60 -1.64 -1.60 -11.85
N LEU A 61 -1.55 -1.01 -10.65
CA LEU A 61 -1.88 -1.65 -9.38
C LEU A 61 -3.34 -2.13 -9.37
N GLN A 62 -4.27 -1.29 -9.82
CA GLN A 62 -5.69 -1.64 -9.88
C GLN A 62 -5.95 -2.80 -10.83
N THR A 63 -5.23 -2.86 -11.95
CA THR A 63 -5.31 -3.96 -12.94
C THR A 63 -4.80 -5.28 -12.35
N LEU A 64 -3.81 -5.23 -11.46
CA LEU A 64 -3.28 -6.41 -10.78
C LEU A 64 -4.26 -7.01 -9.75
N VAL A 65 -5.11 -6.17 -9.15
CA VAL A 65 -6.10 -6.59 -8.13
C VAL A 65 -7.51 -6.79 -8.65
N ALA A 66 -7.82 -6.32 -9.86
CA ALA A 66 -9.12 -6.49 -10.46
C ALA A 66 -9.36 -7.95 -10.84
N ASP A 67 -10.47 -8.51 -10.35
CA ASP A 67 -10.97 -9.80 -10.77
C ASP A 67 -11.31 -9.75 -12.28
N PRO A 68 -10.89 -10.70 -13.13
CA PRO A 68 -11.11 -10.65 -14.59
C PRO A 68 -12.56 -10.47 -15.05
N GLY A 69 -13.54 -10.61 -14.15
CA GLY A 69 -14.98 -10.42 -14.40
C GLY A 69 -15.56 -9.05 -14.01
N ALA A 70 -14.81 -8.16 -13.34
CA ALA A 70 -15.32 -6.85 -12.93
C ALA A 70 -15.22 -5.84 -14.07
N THR A 71 -16.37 -5.36 -14.56
CA THR A 71 -16.44 -4.39 -15.66
C THR A 71 -15.92 -3.03 -15.21
N LEU A 72 -14.79 -2.60 -15.77
CA LEU A 72 -14.20 -1.27 -15.58
C LEU A 72 -15.16 -0.18 -16.09
N THR A 73 -15.63 0.71 -15.22
CA THR A 73 -16.27 1.97 -15.66
C THR A 73 -15.19 2.92 -16.19
N LYS A 74 -15.25 3.17 -17.49
CA LYS A 74 -14.22 3.80 -18.34
C LYS A 74 -13.97 5.30 -18.12
N ASP A 75 -14.44 5.90 -17.03
CA ASP A 75 -14.39 7.36 -16.87
C ASP A 75 -13.05 7.89 -16.33
N SER A 76 -12.24 7.08 -15.65
CA SER A 76 -11.02 7.58 -15.00
C SER A 76 -9.78 7.68 -15.91
N ALA A 77 -9.75 6.96 -17.05
CA ALA A 77 -8.52 6.67 -17.79
C ALA A 77 -8.29 7.49 -19.09
N LYS A 78 -9.11 8.52 -19.39
CA LYS A 78 -9.15 9.14 -20.73
C LYS A 78 -8.31 10.41 -20.95
N GLN A 79 -7.62 10.95 -19.95
CA GLN A 79 -6.96 12.27 -20.09
C GLN A 79 -5.44 12.25 -20.34
N ALA A 80 -4.77 11.11 -20.30
CA ALA A 80 -3.31 11.06 -20.32
C ALA A 80 -2.77 10.36 -21.57
N GLN A 81 -2.60 11.08 -22.67
CA GLN A 81 -1.78 10.61 -23.78
C GLN A 81 -1.12 11.80 -24.48
N GLN A 82 0.22 11.89 -24.40
CA GLN A 82 1.09 12.07 -25.57
C GLN A 82 2.60 12.07 -25.22
N ASN A 83 3.28 10.98 -25.64
CA ASN A 83 4.55 10.84 -26.37
C ASN A 83 5.84 11.61 -25.96
N LEU A 84 6.95 10.87 -25.68
CA LEU A 84 8.12 10.62 -26.59
C LEU A 84 9.33 9.99 -25.84
N PRO A 85 10.30 9.36 -26.55
CA PRO A 85 11.24 8.37 -26.00
C PRO A 85 12.66 8.89 -25.78
N TYR A 86 13.36 8.40 -24.75
CA TYR A 86 14.82 8.41 -24.67
C TYR A 86 15.34 7.21 -23.86
N THR A 87 16.40 6.57 -24.38
CA THR A 87 17.07 5.38 -23.83
C THR A 87 18.28 5.76 -22.99
N PHE A 88 18.43 5.20 -21.78
CA PHE A 88 19.70 5.05 -21.04
C PHE A 88 19.58 3.94 -19.98
N THR A 89 20.64 3.14 -19.82
CA THR A 89 20.67 1.80 -19.18
C THR A 89 20.98 1.75 -17.67
N ASN A 90 20.28 0.81 -17.02
CA ASN A 90 20.51 -0.15 -15.91
C ASN A 90 21.31 0.12 -14.60
N ASP A 91 20.69 -0.43 -13.54
CA ASP A 91 21.15 -0.84 -12.19
C ASP A 91 21.23 0.21 -11.07
N SER A 92 20.15 0.26 -10.27
CA SER A 92 19.96 1.05 -9.04
C SER A 92 21.03 0.79 -7.96
N ILE A 93 21.62 -0.41 -7.94
CA ILE A 93 22.70 -0.78 -7.00
C ILE A 93 24.08 -0.31 -7.50
N ALA A 94 24.35 -0.37 -8.81
CA ALA A 94 25.58 0.16 -9.41
C ALA A 94 25.64 1.70 -9.39
N LEU A 95 24.46 2.35 -9.39
CA LEU A 95 24.30 3.79 -9.21
C LEU A 95 24.72 4.27 -7.81
N LEU A 96 24.64 3.41 -6.79
CA LEU A 96 25.05 3.69 -5.42
C LEU A 96 26.58 3.72 -5.31
N ASP A 97 27.26 2.77 -5.96
CA ASP A 97 28.73 2.67 -6.00
C ASP A 97 29.37 3.77 -6.87
N SER A 98 28.72 4.18 -7.95
CA SER A 98 29.18 5.30 -8.80
C SER A 98 28.93 6.66 -8.15
N ALA A 99 27.84 6.79 -7.37
CA ALA A 99 27.54 8.02 -6.63
C ALA A 99 28.61 8.29 -5.58
N LYS A 100 29.08 7.25 -4.86
CA LYS A 100 30.16 7.28 -3.86
C LYS A 100 31.44 7.95 -4.35
N ALA A 101 31.74 7.89 -5.65
CA ALA A 101 32.95 8.47 -6.22
C ALA A 101 32.90 9.99 -6.47
N LEU A 102 31.73 10.65 -6.36
CA LEU A 102 31.52 12.03 -6.83
C LEU A 102 31.11 13.06 -5.75
N ASN A 103 31.22 12.75 -4.45
CA ASN A 103 30.84 13.65 -3.32
C ASN A 103 29.37 14.17 -3.32
N GLN A 104 28.54 13.73 -4.26
CA GLN A 104 27.06 13.83 -4.23
C GLN A 104 26.41 12.65 -3.50
N VAL A 105 27.26 11.87 -2.82
CA VAL A 105 26.98 10.56 -2.22
C VAL A 105 25.91 10.62 -1.14
N PRO A 106 26.05 11.45 -0.08
CA PRO A 106 25.30 11.18 1.15
C PRO A 106 23.81 11.40 0.95
N ALA A 107 23.41 12.55 0.39
CA ALA A 107 22.01 12.84 0.11
C ALA A 107 21.37 11.86 -0.91
N LYS A 108 22.15 11.37 -1.89
CA LYS A 108 21.65 10.42 -2.88
C LYS A 108 21.54 9.00 -2.31
N ILE A 109 22.47 8.59 -1.44
CA ILE A 109 22.38 7.33 -0.69
C ILE A 109 21.19 7.40 0.25
N ASP A 110 21.08 8.44 1.06
CA ASP A 110 19.95 8.63 2.00
C ASP A 110 18.60 8.58 1.26
N LEU A 111 18.51 9.16 0.07
CA LEU A 111 17.30 9.11 -0.74
C LEU A 111 17.01 7.70 -1.29
N LEU A 112 18.05 6.97 -1.71
CA LEU A 112 17.90 5.60 -2.23
C LEU A 112 17.54 4.62 -1.12
N GLU A 113 18.14 4.73 0.06
CA GLU A 113 17.81 3.93 1.24
C GLU A 113 16.38 4.23 1.71
N LYS A 114 15.96 5.50 1.74
CA LYS A 114 14.55 5.82 2.02
C LYS A 114 13.62 5.16 1.01
N LYS A 115 13.90 5.28 -0.30
CA LYS A 115 13.07 4.69 -1.36
C LYS A 115 13.04 3.15 -1.33
N ILE A 116 14.11 2.48 -0.90
CA ILE A 116 14.14 1.02 -0.78
C ILE A 116 13.21 0.54 0.33
N HIS A 117 13.15 1.26 1.45
CA HIS A 117 12.19 0.97 2.51
C HIS A 117 10.76 1.12 1.96
N LEU A 118 10.46 2.21 1.26
CA LEU A 118 9.14 2.45 0.67
C LEU A 118 8.72 1.33 -0.27
N PHE A 119 9.62 0.92 -1.16
CA PHE A 119 9.41 -0.18 -2.08
C PHE A 119 9.01 -1.45 -1.33
N TRP A 120 9.76 -1.85 -0.31
CA TRP A 120 9.46 -3.06 0.47
C TRP A 120 8.19 -2.96 1.31
N ALA A 121 7.92 -1.82 1.95
CA ALA A 121 6.67 -1.61 2.66
C ALA A 121 5.45 -1.68 1.72
N HIS A 122 5.61 -1.18 0.50
CA HIS A 122 4.60 -1.29 -0.54
C HIS A 122 4.43 -2.74 -1.03
N GLN A 123 5.51 -3.46 -1.35
CA GLN A 123 5.46 -4.88 -1.71
C GLN A 123 4.77 -5.69 -0.59
N PHE A 124 5.15 -5.43 0.66
CA PHE A 124 4.55 -6.04 1.83
C PHE A 124 3.07 -5.72 1.98
N GLY A 125 2.69 -4.45 1.92
CA GLY A 125 1.31 -4.01 2.03
C GLY A 125 0.42 -4.65 0.97
N PHE A 126 0.99 -5.01 -0.17
CA PHE A 126 0.29 -5.65 -1.27
C PHE A 126 0.24 -7.19 -1.16
N TYR A 127 1.36 -7.84 -0.88
CA TYR A 127 1.48 -9.30 -0.93
C TYR A 127 1.34 -10.00 0.42
N GLY A 128 1.41 -9.26 1.52
CA GLY A 128 1.53 -9.82 2.86
C GLY A 128 2.85 -10.52 3.13
N ASP A 129 3.75 -10.47 2.16
CA ASP A 129 5.13 -10.87 2.30
C ASP A 129 5.99 -9.97 1.42
N VAL A 130 7.29 -9.92 1.69
CA VAL A 130 8.22 -9.19 0.83
C VAL A 130 8.72 -10.15 -0.24
N PHE A 131 8.31 -9.91 -1.48
CA PHE A 131 8.94 -10.57 -2.60
C PHE A 131 10.34 -9.98 -2.81
N LEU A 132 11.35 -10.83 -2.84
CA LEU A 132 12.76 -10.45 -2.99
C LEU A 132 13.36 -11.21 -4.16
N SER A 133 14.11 -10.51 -5.01
CA SER A 133 14.99 -11.19 -5.96
C SER A 133 16.20 -11.80 -5.24
N ASP A 134 16.87 -12.77 -5.86
CA ASP A 134 18.12 -13.35 -5.32
C ASP A 134 19.17 -12.28 -5.00
N ARG A 135 19.20 -11.21 -5.81
CA ARG A 135 20.09 -10.04 -5.62
C ARG A 135 19.74 -9.29 -4.34
N ASP A 136 18.46 -9.02 -4.10
CA ASP A 136 18.00 -8.29 -2.92
C ASP A 136 18.21 -9.11 -1.65
N GLN A 137 17.99 -10.42 -1.74
CA GLN A 137 18.23 -11.32 -0.62
C GLN A 137 19.70 -11.30 -0.16
N GLN A 138 20.66 -11.34 -1.09
CA GLN A 138 22.08 -11.20 -0.76
C GLN A 138 22.44 -9.84 -0.17
N HIS A 139 21.70 -8.78 -0.55
CA HIS A 139 21.90 -7.44 -0.01
C HIS A 139 21.43 -7.34 1.44
N ILE A 140 20.26 -7.92 1.74
CA ILE A 140 19.66 -7.96 3.08
C ILE A 140 20.54 -8.73 4.07
N GLU A 141 21.12 -9.86 3.64
CA GLU A 141 21.99 -10.67 4.50
C GLU A 141 23.21 -9.88 5.03
N LYS A 142 23.61 -8.82 4.33
CA LYS A 142 24.75 -7.97 4.68
C LYS A 142 24.36 -6.68 5.41
N ASN A 143 23.08 -6.36 5.55
CA ASN A 143 22.59 -5.14 6.19
C ASN A 143 21.59 -5.47 7.32
N SER A 144 22.04 -5.30 8.57
CA SER A 144 21.23 -5.59 9.76
C SER A 144 20.00 -4.70 9.89
N GLU A 145 20.07 -3.44 9.45
CA GLU A 145 18.93 -2.52 9.51
C GLU A 145 17.81 -2.99 8.59
N TYR A 146 18.15 -3.44 7.38
CA TYR A 146 17.18 -4.00 6.44
C TYR A 146 16.59 -5.31 6.95
N LYS A 147 17.39 -6.12 7.63
CA LYS A 147 16.90 -7.34 8.27
C LYS A 147 15.86 -7.01 9.36
N ASP A 148 16.12 -6.04 10.23
CA ASP A 148 15.19 -5.63 11.28
C ASP A 148 13.91 -5.02 10.69
N TYR A 149 14.06 -4.20 9.65
CA TYR A 149 12.96 -3.64 8.88
C TYR A 149 12.05 -4.73 8.30
N LEU A 150 12.61 -5.69 7.57
CA LEU A 150 11.84 -6.78 6.96
C LEU A 150 11.22 -7.70 8.01
N GLN A 151 11.93 -7.98 9.10
CA GLN A 151 11.38 -8.74 10.22
C GLN A 151 10.18 -8.04 10.85
N SER A 152 10.21 -6.71 10.96
CA SER A 152 9.08 -5.94 11.48
C SER A 152 7.84 -6.11 10.59
N LEU A 153 8.01 -5.99 9.26
CA LEU A 153 6.96 -6.22 8.27
C LEU A 153 6.45 -7.66 8.33
N SER A 154 7.33 -8.67 8.25
CA SER A 154 6.92 -10.08 8.34
C SER A 154 6.17 -10.38 9.65
N LYS A 155 6.52 -9.74 10.77
CA LYS A 155 5.79 -9.85 12.03
C LYS A 155 4.37 -9.26 11.91
N LEU A 156 4.23 -8.09 11.28
CA LEU A 156 2.93 -7.47 10.99
C LEU A 156 2.03 -8.39 10.17
N ALA A 157 2.53 -9.03 9.11
CA ALA A 157 1.70 -9.89 8.25
C ALA A 157 1.20 -11.12 8.98
N LYS A 158 2.05 -11.72 9.81
CA LYS A 158 1.68 -12.87 10.63
C LYS A 158 0.61 -12.52 11.67
N MET A 159 0.59 -11.27 12.16
CA MET A 159 -0.39 -10.82 13.14
C MET A 159 -1.75 -10.50 12.51
N TYR A 160 -1.78 -10.00 11.27
CA TYR A 160 -3.00 -9.50 10.64
C TYR A 160 -3.30 -10.19 9.30
N PRO A 161 -4.27 -11.12 9.24
CA PRO A 161 -4.66 -11.81 8.02
C PRO A 161 -5.11 -10.89 6.88
N ALA A 162 -5.44 -9.62 7.17
CA ALA A 162 -5.79 -8.63 6.16
C ALA A 162 -4.67 -8.39 5.14
N PHE A 163 -3.40 -8.62 5.51
CA PHE A 163 -2.26 -8.55 4.58
C PHE A 163 -2.15 -9.75 3.64
N ASP A 164 -2.84 -10.85 3.87
CA ASP A 164 -2.84 -11.99 2.94
C ASP A 164 -4.19 -12.06 2.22
N LYS A 165 -5.27 -11.96 2.98
CA LYS A 165 -6.64 -12.26 2.53
C LYS A 165 -7.50 -11.03 2.25
N GLY A 166 -7.04 -9.83 2.62
CA GLY A 166 -7.84 -8.62 2.51
C GLY A 166 -8.01 -8.16 1.06
N ARG A 167 -9.22 -7.70 0.73
CA ARG A 167 -9.49 -7.01 -0.53
C ARG A 167 -8.69 -5.71 -0.58
N THR A 168 -8.03 -5.46 -1.71
CA THR A 168 -7.27 -4.22 -1.94
C THR A 168 -8.15 -3.17 -2.62
N GLU A 169 -8.08 -1.93 -2.14
CA GLU A 169 -8.81 -0.79 -2.72
C GLU A 169 -7.94 0.47 -2.67
N ILE A 170 -7.59 1.01 -3.83
CA ILE A 170 -6.86 2.28 -3.95
C ILE A 170 -7.86 3.41 -3.77
N TYR A 171 -7.60 4.32 -2.84
CA TYR A 171 -8.50 5.44 -2.55
C TYR A 171 -7.85 6.82 -2.70
N ALA A 172 -6.52 6.90 -2.84
CA ALA A 172 -5.83 8.14 -3.19
C ALA A 172 -4.59 7.87 -4.05
N ALA A 173 -4.45 8.62 -5.14
CA ALA A 173 -3.24 8.68 -5.96
C ALA A 173 -3.09 10.12 -6.47
N ASP A 174 -2.13 10.85 -5.92
CA ASP A 174 -1.95 12.28 -6.14
C ASP A 174 -0.57 12.56 -6.75
N ASN A 175 -0.57 13.06 -7.99
CA ASN A 175 0.64 13.38 -8.73
C ASN A 175 1.36 14.63 -8.23
N GLU A 176 0.62 15.59 -7.68
CA GLU A 176 1.15 16.86 -7.20
C GLU A 176 1.78 16.65 -5.82
N LYS A 177 1.03 16.02 -4.91
CA LYS A 177 1.51 15.67 -3.56
C LYS A 177 2.43 14.47 -3.53
N LYS A 178 2.61 13.76 -4.66
CA LYS A 178 3.38 12.52 -4.74
C LYS A 178 2.97 11.52 -3.64
N LEU A 179 1.66 11.35 -3.46
CA LEU A 179 1.06 10.56 -2.39
C LEU A 179 0.22 9.43 -2.97
N LEU A 180 0.45 8.21 -2.51
CA LEU A 180 -0.34 7.02 -2.87
C LEU A 180 -0.92 6.42 -1.59
N ALA A 181 -2.20 6.06 -1.61
CA ALA A 181 -2.82 5.37 -0.50
C ALA A 181 -3.87 4.35 -0.95
N PHE A 182 -3.84 3.20 -0.30
CA PHE A 182 -4.74 2.08 -0.54
C PHE A 182 -5.07 1.38 0.76
N SER A 183 -6.11 0.57 0.75
CA SER A 183 -6.55 -0.20 1.91
C SER A 183 -6.55 -1.68 1.62
N ARG A 184 -6.41 -2.47 2.67
CA ARG A 184 -6.66 -3.90 2.70
C ARG A 184 -7.65 -4.23 3.79
N ILE A 185 -8.78 -4.79 3.39
CA ILE A 185 -9.91 -5.02 4.29
C ILE A 185 -10.22 -6.52 4.31
N TYR A 186 -10.17 -7.11 5.51
CA TYR A 186 -10.55 -8.50 5.74
C TYR A 186 -11.36 -8.59 7.03
N LYS A 187 -12.64 -8.99 6.90
CA LYS A 187 -13.60 -9.02 8.01
C LYS A 187 -13.63 -7.66 8.71
N ASN A 188 -13.34 -7.61 10.01
CA ASN A 188 -13.38 -6.39 10.83
C ASN A 188 -12.02 -5.67 10.89
N THR A 189 -10.97 -6.22 10.27
CA THR A 189 -9.64 -5.60 10.22
C THR A 189 -9.51 -4.79 8.95
N ARG A 190 -9.18 -3.52 9.11
CA ARG A 190 -8.87 -2.58 8.03
C ARG A 190 -7.43 -2.14 8.17
N VAL A 191 -6.66 -2.30 7.11
CA VAL A 191 -5.30 -1.79 7.00
C VAL A 191 -5.31 -0.68 5.98
N PHE A 192 -4.83 0.51 6.35
CA PHE A 192 -4.61 1.63 5.45
C PHE A 192 -3.11 1.79 5.25
N ILE A 193 -2.68 1.72 4.00
CA ILE A 193 -1.29 1.87 3.61
C ILE A 193 -1.19 3.18 2.83
N ALA A 194 -0.25 4.03 3.23
CA ALA A 194 0.04 5.28 2.54
C ALA A 194 1.55 5.41 2.30
N VAL A 195 1.91 6.02 1.18
CA VAL A 195 3.27 6.19 0.71
C VAL A 195 3.46 7.64 0.31
N ASN A 196 4.36 8.34 1.00
CA ASN A 196 4.74 9.70 0.68
C ASN A 196 6.06 9.71 -0.11
N LEU A 197 6.02 10.11 -1.38
CA LEU A 197 7.20 10.27 -2.24
C LEU A 197 7.64 11.73 -2.41
N SER A 198 7.07 12.66 -1.65
CA SER A 198 7.43 14.07 -1.68
C SER A 198 8.51 14.43 -0.65
N PHE A 199 9.03 15.65 -0.77
CA PHE A 199 9.89 16.27 0.23
C PHE A 199 9.10 16.94 1.37
N GLU A 200 7.77 16.90 1.33
CA GLU A 200 6.89 17.58 2.26
C GLU A 200 6.19 16.59 3.18
N THR A 201 5.87 17.01 4.39
CA THR A 201 4.97 16.26 5.26
C THR A 201 3.54 16.44 4.76
N HIS A 202 2.80 15.33 4.67
CA HIS A 202 1.41 15.35 4.24
C HIS A 202 0.51 14.73 5.30
N GLU A 203 -0.77 15.07 5.26
CA GLU A 203 -1.79 14.30 5.97
C GLU A 203 -2.08 13.00 5.21
N ILE A 204 -2.22 11.89 5.95
CA ILE A 204 -2.62 10.62 5.36
C ILE A 204 -4.10 10.74 4.92
N PRO A 205 -4.43 10.45 3.64
CA PRO A 205 -5.74 10.71 3.09
C PRO A 205 -6.73 9.61 3.50
N LEU A 206 -7.03 9.50 4.79
CA LEU A 206 -7.86 8.42 5.33
C LEU A 206 -9.30 8.48 4.78
N PRO A 207 -9.90 7.33 4.42
CA PRO A 207 -11.26 7.31 3.86
C PRO A 207 -12.30 7.94 4.78
N PHE A 208 -13.34 8.48 4.16
CA PHE A 208 -14.45 9.11 4.86
C PHE A 208 -15.06 8.15 5.91
N GLY A 209 -15.28 8.65 7.13
CA GLY A 209 -15.76 7.84 8.26
C GLY A 209 -14.66 7.22 9.11
N PHE A 210 -13.39 7.48 8.82
CA PHE A 210 -12.31 7.31 9.80
C PHE A 210 -12.50 8.35 10.92
N MET A 211 -13.16 7.96 12.00
CA MET A 211 -13.57 8.88 13.06
C MET A 211 -12.34 9.40 13.85
N SER A 212 -12.37 10.68 14.23
CA SER A 212 -11.60 11.15 15.38
C SER A 212 -11.93 10.26 16.59
N SER A 213 -10.92 9.90 17.38
CA SER A 213 -11.01 8.96 18.51
C SER A 213 -11.06 7.48 18.14
N THR A 214 -10.43 7.09 17.02
CA THR A 214 -10.24 5.67 16.68
C THR A 214 -8.95 5.16 17.31
N LYS A 215 -9.02 4.02 18.01
CA LYS A 215 -7.82 3.29 18.46
C LYS A 215 -7.16 2.62 17.26
N VAL A 216 -5.89 2.91 17.03
CA VAL A 216 -5.13 2.43 15.87
C VAL A 216 -3.80 1.86 16.30
N LEU A 217 -3.28 0.95 15.48
CA LEU A 217 -1.90 0.54 15.49
C LEU A 217 -1.22 1.12 14.24
N MET A 218 -0.05 1.73 14.42
CA MET A 218 0.67 2.38 13.34
C MET A 218 2.10 1.86 13.27
N TRP A 219 2.52 1.53 12.06
CA TRP A 219 3.90 1.22 11.71
C TRP A 219 4.35 2.19 10.61
N GLU A 220 5.60 2.61 10.64
CA GLU A 220 6.17 3.52 9.64
C GLU A 220 7.54 3.03 9.17
N SER A 221 7.91 3.36 7.95
CA SER A 221 9.21 2.95 7.40
C SER A 221 10.42 3.65 8.04
N ASP A 222 10.20 4.82 8.64
CA ASP A 222 11.19 5.56 9.44
C ASP A 222 11.04 5.28 10.95
N ASN A 223 10.00 4.55 11.37
CA ASN A 223 9.84 4.03 12.72
C ASN A 223 9.14 2.66 12.72
N ILE A 224 9.96 1.62 12.64
CA ILE A 224 9.50 0.24 12.48
C ILE A 224 8.85 -0.37 13.73
N GLN A 225 8.77 0.37 14.84
CA GLN A 225 8.08 -0.08 16.04
C GLN A 225 6.59 0.16 15.88
N LEU A 226 5.79 -0.89 16.11
CA LEU A 226 4.34 -0.78 16.12
C LEU A 226 3.88 0.04 17.33
N ARG A 227 3.26 1.19 17.08
CA ARG A 227 2.75 2.10 18.12
C ARG A 227 1.23 2.03 18.18
N GLU A 228 0.68 1.96 19.39
CA GLU A 228 -0.75 1.99 19.63
C GLU A 228 -1.16 3.37 20.16
N PHE A 229 -2.17 4.00 19.57
CA PHE A 229 -2.71 5.26 20.07
C PHE A 229 -4.16 5.48 19.62
N VAL A 230 -4.80 6.48 20.21
CA VAL A 230 -6.13 6.95 19.81
C VAL A 230 -5.97 8.23 19.01
N THR A 231 -6.57 8.30 17.82
CA THR A 231 -6.43 9.44 16.93
C THR A 231 -7.12 10.67 17.51
N GLN A 232 -6.41 11.79 17.61
CA GLN A 232 -6.96 13.06 18.11
C GLN A 232 -7.03 14.13 17.01
N SER A 233 -6.24 13.95 15.95
CA SER A 233 -6.15 14.82 14.78
C SER A 233 -5.85 13.97 13.54
N ALA A 234 -5.75 14.61 12.38
CA ALA A 234 -5.23 13.97 11.18
C ALA A 234 -3.84 13.39 11.46
N ILE A 235 -3.60 12.17 10.96
CA ILE A 235 -2.30 11.52 11.05
C ILE A 235 -1.43 12.06 9.92
N SER A 236 -0.24 12.54 10.26
CA SER A 236 0.75 13.02 9.29
C SER A 236 1.67 11.88 8.84
N ILE A 237 2.22 11.99 7.64
CA ILE A 237 3.25 11.11 7.08
C ILE A 237 4.45 11.95 6.64
N THR A 238 5.63 11.61 7.15
CA THR A 238 6.88 12.33 6.89
C THR A 238 7.35 12.14 5.44
N PRO A 239 8.26 13.00 4.95
CA PRO A 239 8.83 12.87 3.61
C PRO A 239 9.50 11.51 3.40
N TYR A 240 9.24 10.87 2.27
CA TYR A 240 9.81 9.55 1.92
C TYR A 240 9.54 8.46 2.95
N THR A 241 8.32 8.44 3.51
CA THR A 241 7.86 7.42 4.46
C THR A 241 6.64 6.66 3.94
N SER A 242 6.59 5.38 4.29
CA SER A 242 5.41 4.51 4.14
C SER A 242 4.80 4.31 5.52
N ALA A 243 3.51 4.55 5.65
CA ALA A 243 2.76 4.36 6.87
C ALA A 243 1.73 3.24 6.69
N ILE A 244 1.62 2.38 7.69
CA ILE A 244 0.64 1.30 7.78
C ILE A 244 -0.19 1.54 9.04
N ILE A 245 -1.47 1.79 8.86
CA ILE A 245 -2.43 2.02 9.94
C ILE A 245 -3.41 0.86 9.99
N ILE A 246 -3.48 0.19 11.12
CA ILE A 246 -4.36 -0.96 11.35
C ILE A 246 -5.46 -0.56 12.31
N VAL A 247 -6.70 -0.83 11.92
CA VAL A 247 -7.91 -0.57 12.70
C VAL A 247 -8.74 -1.83 12.80
N GLY A 248 -9.08 -2.19 14.04
CA GLY A 248 -9.85 -3.40 14.33
C GLY A 248 -9.00 -4.67 14.26
N GLY A 249 -9.43 -5.68 15.00
CA GLY A 249 -8.71 -6.94 15.21
C GLY A 249 -9.24 -7.63 16.45
#